data_AF-A0A673ZRH4-F1
#
_entry.id   AF-A0A673ZRH4-F1
#
_cell.length_a   1.000
_cell.length_b   1.000
_cell.length_c   1.000
_cell.angle_alpha   90.00
_cell.angle_beta   90.00
_cell.angle_gamma   90.00
#
_symmetry.space_group_name_H-M   'P 1'
#
loop_
_entity.id
_entity.type
_entity.pdbx_description
1 polymer ?
#
loop_
_entity_poly.entity_id
_entity_poly.type
_entity_poly.pdbx_seq_one_letter_code
_entity_poly.pdbx_strand_id
1 'polypeptide(L)'
;MRATYKTLFVFYVLISNVFVNAFEPISTTFLVGLGVAAVGRKFYNYVYESCDSKWIYFNSTGLEVALDQKLFGQHVASRVVQKAVTGFINNKNPKKPLVLSLHGWTGTGKNFVSQLIAENIYKEGMASSFVHQFVSTAHFPHLNQIEDYKSQLQQWIKGNVTNCPRSMFIFDEMDKMHPGLIDCIKPYLDFYENLDGVSYRQAIFIFLSNAGGEHIMQVALDFWKAGRDREEMKLLDLEPALSLSVFNNKQSGLWHTSLIDKNLVDFFVPFLPLEYRHVLLCGMAEMSAKGLKPDRDVVDQMARELVYFPKSERIFSSKGCKTIGGKLDYYT
;
A
#
# COMPACT_ATOMS: atom_id res chain seq x y z
N MET A 1 -47.06 -27.94 11.33
CA MET A 1 -47.09 -27.40 9.95
C MET A 1 -45.87 -27.91 9.18
N ARG A 2 -45.98 -29.05 8.50
CA ARG A 2 -44.85 -29.75 7.86
C ARG A 2 -45.25 -30.43 6.53
N ALA A 3 -46.16 -29.80 5.78
CA ALA A 3 -46.83 -30.41 4.62
C ALA A 3 -46.76 -29.61 3.30
N THR A 4 -46.00 -28.51 3.22
CA THR A 4 -45.96 -27.65 2.01
C THR A 4 -44.69 -27.77 1.16
N TYR A 5 -43.64 -28.44 1.62
CA TYR A 5 -42.38 -28.55 0.87
C TYR A 5 -42.30 -29.75 -0.10
N LYS A 6 -43.07 -30.82 0.12
CA LYS A 6 -43.00 -32.02 -0.74
C LYS A 6 -43.72 -31.84 -2.08
N THR A 7 -44.75 -30.99 -2.15
CA THR A 7 -45.57 -30.84 -3.37
C THR A 7 -44.90 -29.96 -4.43
N LEU A 8 -44.06 -29.00 -4.01
CA LEU A 8 -43.31 -28.13 -4.92
C LEU A 8 -42.14 -28.87 -5.61
N PHE A 9 -41.49 -29.81 -4.93
CA PHE A 9 -40.39 -30.59 -5.51
C PHE A 9 -40.88 -31.58 -6.58
N VAL A 10 -42.07 -32.15 -6.39
CA VAL A 10 -42.66 -33.10 -7.35
C VAL A 10 -43.14 -32.39 -8.63
N PHE A 11 -43.57 -31.12 -8.56
CA PHE A 11 -43.96 -30.36 -9.74
C PHE A 11 -42.75 -29.94 -10.61
N TYR A 12 -41.59 -29.67 -10.02
CA TYR A 12 -40.39 -29.30 -10.80
C TYR A 12 -39.81 -30.49 -11.58
N VAL A 13 -39.93 -31.70 -11.03
CA VAL A 13 -39.45 -32.95 -11.68
C VAL A 13 -40.36 -33.39 -12.83
N LEU A 14 -41.64 -32.96 -12.86
CA LEU A 14 -42.58 -33.31 -13.93
C LEU A 14 -42.52 -32.37 -15.14
N ILE A 15 -42.04 -31.13 -14.99
CA ILE A 15 -41.90 -30.17 -16.10
C ILE A 15 -40.63 -30.45 -16.93
N SER A 16 -39.66 -31.20 -16.42
CA SER A 16 -38.44 -31.57 -17.16
C SER A 16 -38.62 -32.71 -18.16
N ASN A 17 -39.81 -33.33 -18.26
CA ASN A 17 -40.03 -34.50 -19.12
C ASN A 17 -40.77 -34.22 -20.45
N VAL A 18 -41.03 -32.95 -20.82
CA VAL A 18 -41.87 -32.64 -22.00
C VAL A 18 -41.12 -32.00 -23.18
N PHE A 19 -39.81 -31.77 -23.11
CA PHE A 19 -39.02 -31.37 -24.27
C PHE A 19 -37.73 -32.18 -24.41
N VAL A 20 -37.88 -33.46 -24.71
CA VAL A 20 -36.84 -34.26 -25.34
C VAL A 20 -37.38 -34.70 -26.69
N ASN A 21 -37.13 -33.90 -27.73
CA ASN A 21 -37.09 -34.40 -29.10
C ASN A 21 -36.18 -33.49 -29.94
N ALA A 22 -35.16 -34.14 -30.51
CA ALA A 22 -34.11 -33.62 -31.37
C ALA A 22 -33.10 -32.68 -30.69
N PHE A 23 -32.01 -33.24 -30.15
CA PHE A 23 -30.62 -32.82 -30.40
C PHE A 23 -29.67 -33.83 -29.71
N GLU A 24 -28.58 -34.20 -30.37
CA GLU A 24 -27.67 -35.28 -29.97
C GLU A 24 -27.18 -35.17 -28.50
N PRO A 25 -27.09 -36.27 -27.73
CA PRO A 25 -26.89 -36.22 -26.28
C PRO A 25 -25.43 -35.99 -25.83
N ILE A 26 -24.45 -36.00 -26.74
CA ILE A 26 -23.02 -35.92 -26.37
C ILE A 26 -22.47 -34.49 -26.55
N SER A 27 -22.98 -33.73 -27.53
CA SER A 27 -22.52 -32.36 -27.80
C SER A 27 -23.26 -31.30 -26.96
N THR A 28 -24.56 -31.48 -26.70
CA THR A 28 -25.39 -30.53 -25.94
C THR A 28 -25.14 -30.56 -24.44
N THR A 29 -24.86 -31.74 -23.86
CA THR A 29 -24.53 -31.88 -22.43
C THR A 29 -23.22 -31.18 -22.07
N PHE A 30 -22.24 -31.19 -22.99
CA PHE A 30 -21.00 -30.43 -22.84
C PHE A 30 -21.23 -28.91 -22.97
N LEU A 31 -22.04 -28.46 -23.94
CA LEU A 31 -22.33 -27.05 -24.15
C LEU A 31 -23.17 -26.42 -23.03
N VAL A 32 -24.14 -27.15 -22.48
CA VAL A 32 -24.97 -26.68 -21.36
C VAL A 32 -24.19 -26.74 -20.03
N GLY A 33 -23.39 -27.78 -19.80
CA GLY A 33 -22.52 -27.88 -18.61
C GLY A 33 -21.43 -26.80 -18.58
N LEU A 34 -20.78 -26.54 -19.72
CA LEU A 34 -19.83 -25.44 -19.87
C LEU A 34 -20.51 -24.07 -19.75
N GLY A 35 -21.72 -23.91 -20.32
CA GLY A 35 -22.50 -22.68 -20.23
C GLY A 35 -22.92 -22.33 -18.81
N VAL A 36 -23.45 -23.29 -18.04
CA VAL A 36 -23.87 -23.08 -16.64
C VAL A 36 -22.66 -22.85 -15.73
N ALA A 37 -21.55 -23.59 -15.91
CA ALA A 37 -20.32 -23.35 -15.17
C ALA A 37 -19.67 -22.00 -15.50
N ALA A 38 -19.68 -21.59 -16.77
CA ALA A 38 -19.18 -20.28 -17.21
C ALA A 38 -20.05 -19.14 -16.67
N VAL A 39 -21.37 -19.26 -16.73
CA VAL A 39 -22.30 -18.27 -16.15
C VAL A 39 -22.17 -18.22 -14.63
N GLY A 40 -22.07 -19.36 -13.95
CA GLY A 40 -21.86 -19.45 -12.51
C GLY A 40 -20.52 -18.84 -12.06
N ARG A 41 -19.43 -19.13 -12.78
CA ARG A 41 -18.10 -18.52 -12.52
C ARG A 41 -18.09 -17.02 -12.82
N LYS A 42 -18.80 -16.59 -13.87
CA LYS A 42 -18.96 -15.17 -14.22
C LYS A 42 -19.80 -14.42 -13.18
N PHE A 43 -20.83 -15.06 -12.60
CA PHE A 43 -21.61 -14.51 -11.49
C PHE A 43 -20.82 -14.50 -10.18
N TYR A 44 -20.05 -15.56 -9.89
CA TYR A 44 -19.16 -15.58 -8.73
C TYR A 44 -18.09 -14.49 -8.81
N ASN A 45 -17.35 -14.37 -9.92
CA ASN A 45 -16.41 -13.25 -10.15
C ASN A 45 -17.11 -11.89 -10.29
N TYR A 46 -18.45 -11.88 -10.37
CA TYR A 46 -19.23 -10.65 -10.31
C TYR A 46 -19.42 -10.15 -8.88
N VAL A 47 -19.59 -11.07 -7.95
CA VAL A 47 -19.88 -10.80 -6.54
C VAL A 47 -18.62 -10.86 -5.68
N TYR A 48 -17.65 -11.68 -6.05
CA TYR A 48 -16.39 -11.92 -5.34
C TYR A 48 -15.19 -11.44 -6.14
N GLU A 49 -14.21 -10.92 -5.42
CA GLU A 49 -12.98 -10.41 -5.98
C GLU A 49 -12.19 -11.52 -6.70
N SER A 50 -11.74 -11.23 -7.92
CA SER A 50 -10.96 -12.14 -8.75
C SER A 50 -9.72 -11.44 -9.31
N CYS A 51 -8.64 -12.20 -9.52
CA CYS A 51 -7.37 -11.67 -10.03
C CYS A 51 -7.46 -11.43 -11.55
N ASP A 52 -8.26 -10.45 -11.96
CA ASP A 52 -8.45 -10.05 -13.35
C ASP A 52 -8.63 -8.53 -13.48
N SER A 53 -8.73 -8.06 -14.71
CA SER A 53 -8.80 -6.63 -15.03
C SER A 53 -10.07 -5.94 -14.56
N LYS A 54 -11.08 -6.66 -14.05
CA LYS A 54 -12.30 -6.07 -13.50
C LYS A 54 -12.08 -5.55 -12.09
N TRP A 55 -11.25 -6.23 -11.30
CA TRP A 55 -10.95 -5.88 -9.92
C TRP A 55 -9.58 -5.22 -9.78
N ILE A 56 -8.65 -5.51 -10.68
CA ILE A 56 -7.30 -4.97 -10.70
C ILE A 56 -7.09 -4.18 -12.01
N TYR A 57 -7.28 -2.87 -11.93
CA TYR A 57 -7.06 -1.95 -13.05
C TYR A 57 -6.36 -0.70 -12.55
N PHE A 58 -5.22 -0.38 -13.17
CA PHE A 58 -4.42 0.75 -12.77
C PHE A 58 -4.92 2.06 -13.40
N ASN A 59 -5.39 2.97 -12.56
CA ASN A 59 -5.75 4.33 -12.93
C ASN A 59 -4.54 5.26 -12.75
N SER A 60 -3.67 5.33 -13.76
CA SER A 60 -2.45 6.15 -13.71
C SER A 60 -2.74 7.64 -13.49
N THR A 61 -3.71 8.20 -14.22
CA THR A 61 -4.14 9.59 -14.05
C THR A 61 -4.76 9.83 -12.67
N GLY A 62 -5.54 8.87 -12.17
CA GLY A 62 -6.10 8.92 -10.82
C GLY A 62 -5.02 8.96 -9.74
N LEU A 63 -3.95 8.16 -9.89
CA LEU A 63 -2.82 8.18 -8.96
C LEU A 63 -2.08 9.51 -9.01
N GLU A 64 -1.83 10.06 -10.20
CA GLU A 64 -1.19 11.37 -10.37
C GLU A 64 -2.00 12.48 -9.67
N VAL A 65 -3.29 12.56 -9.95
CA VAL A 65 -4.19 13.56 -9.34
C VAL A 65 -4.27 13.36 -7.83
N ALA A 66 -4.34 12.11 -7.35
CA ALA A 66 -4.39 11.84 -5.92
C ALA A 66 -3.10 12.25 -5.19
N LEU A 67 -1.93 11.99 -5.79
CA LEU A 67 -0.63 12.40 -5.24
C LEU A 67 -0.46 13.92 -5.27
N ASP A 68 -0.96 14.61 -6.29
CA ASP A 68 -0.87 16.07 -6.40
C ASP A 68 -1.83 16.78 -5.42
N GLN A 69 -3.09 16.35 -5.37
CA GLN A 69 -4.13 17.07 -4.64
C GLN A 69 -4.25 16.66 -3.17
N LYS A 70 -3.81 15.45 -2.80
CA LYS A 70 -3.98 14.92 -1.43
C LYS A 70 -2.68 14.82 -0.65
N LEU A 71 -1.51 14.65 -1.29
CA LEU A 71 -0.23 14.47 -0.60
C LEU A 71 0.53 15.79 -0.44
N PHE A 72 0.23 16.52 0.62
CA PHE A 72 0.78 17.85 0.84
C PHE A 72 2.27 17.85 1.21
N GLY A 73 3.04 18.70 0.52
CA GLY A 73 4.44 18.98 0.86
C GLY A 73 5.43 17.86 0.55
N GLN A 74 5.05 16.86 -0.26
CA GLN A 74 5.89 15.71 -0.60
C GLN A 74 6.17 15.61 -2.11
N HIS A 75 6.60 16.72 -2.73
CA HIS A 75 6.84 16.80 -4.17
C HIS A 75 7.86 15.76 -4.69
N VAL A 76 8.90 15.46 -3.91
CA VAL A 76 9.88 14.41 -4.25
C VAL A 76 9.22 13.02 -4.23
N ALA A 77 8.50 12.68 -3.15
CA ALA A 77 7.85 11.39 -3.02
C ALA A 77 6.78 11.18 -4.10
N SER A 78 5.92 12.17 -4.34
CA SER A 78 4.89 12.12 -5.37
C SER A 78 5.48 11.77 -6.74
N ARG A 79 6.55 12.47 -7.14
CA ARG A 79 7.20 12.24 -8.44
C ARG A 79 7.82 10.84 -8.55
N VAL A 80 8.50 10.37 -7.50
CA VAL A 80 9.14 9.04 -7.51
C VAL A 80 8.07 7.95 -7.58
N VAL A 81 7.05 8.02 -6.73
CA VAL A 81 5.97 7.02 -6.65
C VAL A 81 5.19 6.95 -7.95
N GLN A 82 4.77 8.09 -8.49
CA GLN A 82 4.02 8.15 -9.74
C GLN A 82 4.79 7.46 -10.89
N LYS A 83 6.08 7.79 -11.05
CA LYS A 83 6.92 7.22 -12.10
C LYS A 83 7.20 5.74 -11.89
N ALA A 84 7.56 5.34 -10.67
CA ALA A 84 7.91 3.97 -10.34
C ALA A 84 6.73 3.01 -10.53
N VAL A 85 5.57 3.35 -9.96
CA VAL A 85 4.35 2.52 -10.05
C VAL A 85 3.85 2.45 -11.49
N THR A 86 3.78 3.60 -12.18
CA THR A 86 3.34 3.63 -13.59
C THR A 86 4.27 2.85 -14.50
N GLY A 87 5.58 3.02 -14.35
CA GLY A 87 6.57 2.29 -15.13
C GLY A 87 6.51 0.79 -14.91
N PHE A 88 6.34 0.35 -13.66
CA PHE A 88 6.23 -1.06 -13.31
C PHE A 88 4.96 -1.71 -13.87
N ILE A 89 3.79 -1.10 -13.64
CA ILE A 89 2.51 -1.69 -14.07
C ILE A 89 2.38 -1.74 -15.59
N ASN A 90 2.92 -0.74 -16.29
CA ASN A 90 2.90 -0.71 -17.75
C ASN A 90 3.91 -1.69 -18.38
N ASN A 91 4.87 -2.20 -17.61
CA ASN A 91 5.78 -3.24 -18.07
C ASN A 91 5.06 -4.60 -18.10
N LYS A 92 4.83 -5.14 -19.31
CA LYS A 92 4.19 -6.45 -19.48
C LYS A 92 5.03 -7.62 -18.99
N ASN A 93 6.35 -7.46 -18.84
CA ASN A 93 7.28 -8.51 -18.44
C ASN A 93 8.33 -7.98 -17.45
N PRO A 94 7.93 -7.61 -16.22
CA PRO A 94 8.87 -7.20 -15.18
C PRO A 94 9.84 -8.33 -14.84
N LYS A 95 11.11 -7.99 -14.56
CA LYS A 95 12.17 -8.97 -14.27
C LYS A 95 12.31 -9.32 -12.78
N LYS A 96 11.75 -8.48 -11.92
CA LYS A 96 11.64 -8.59 -10.46
C LYS A 96 10.37 -7.86 -10.01
N PRO A 97 9.82 -8.13 -8.81
CA PRO A 97 8.76 -7.29 -8.24
C PRO A 97 9.21 -5.83 -8.09
N LEU A 98 8.23 -4.92 -7.99
CA LEU A 98 8.50 -3.55 -7.58
C LEU A 98 8.71 -3.50 -6.07
N VAL A 99 9.83 -2.93 -5.64
CA VAL A 99 10.14 -2.75 -4.23
C VAL A 99 10.37 -1.27 -3.93
N LEU A 100 9.42 -0.65 -3.22
CA LEU A 100 9.49 0.74 -2.77
C LEU A 100 9.85 0.79 -1.29
N SER A 101 10.85 1.59 -0.92
CA SER A 101 11.19 1.82 0.49
C SER A 101 10.95 3.29 0.86
N LEU A 102 9.91 3.55 1.63
CA LEU A 102 9.44 4.89 2.01
C LEU A 102 10.00 5.25 3.39
N HIS A 103 10.77 6.34 3.44
CA HIS A 103 11.53 6.77 4.61
C HIS A 103 11.23 8.20 4.99
N GLY A 104 11.10 8.50 6.28
CA GLY A 104 10.97 9.89 6.73
C GLY A 104 10.33 10.00 8.10
N TRP A 105 10.06 11.24 8.53
CA TRP A 105 9.49 11.50 9.85
C TRP A 105 8.06 10.93 10.00
N THR A 106 7.59 10.82 11.23
CA THR A 106 6.23 10.35 11.52
C THR A 106 5.17 11.37 11.08
N GLY A 107 4.01 10.88 10.61
CA GLY A 107 2.88 11.73 10.23
C GLY A 107 3.05 12.54 8.94
N THR A 108 4.02 12.17 8.09
CA THR A 108 4.35 12.86 6.83
C THR A 108 3.64 12.29 5.59
N GLY A 109 2.94 11.15 5.72
CA GLY A 109 2.12 10.58 4.65
C GLY A 109 2.55 9.21 4.11
N LYS A 110 3.52 8.51 4.71
CA LYS A 110 4.00 7.18 4.23
C LYS A 110 2.86 6.16 4.01
N ASN A 111 2.06 5.89 5.06
CA ASN A 111 0.92 4.96 4.97
C ASN A 111 -0.19 5.50 4.06
N PHE A 112 -0.33 6.83 3.99
CA PHE A 112 -1.33 7.47 3.14
C PHE A 112 -1.00 7.24 1.65
N VAL A 113 0.28 7.34 1.27
CA VAL A 113 0.72 7.02 -0.10
C VAL A 113 0.47 5.55 -0.46
N SER A 114 0.73 4.60 0.45
CA SER A 114 0.42 3.19 0.17
C SER A 114 -1.08 2.97 -0.04
N GLN A 115 -1.93 3.69 0.70
CA GLN A 115 -3.38 3.69 0.49
C GLN A 115 -3.75 4.27 -0.88
N LEU A 116 -3.18 5.41 -1.29
CA LEU A 116 -3.43 6.00 -2.61
C LEU A 116 -2.99 5.07 -3.75
N ILE A 117 -1.88 4.36 -3.60
CA ILE A 117 -1.44 3.34 -4.55
C ILE A 117 -2.48 2.22 -4.63
N ALA A 118 -2.93 1.70 -3.49
CA ALA A 118 -3.93 0.64 -3.44
C ALA A 118 -5.24 1.04 -4.12
N GLU A 119 -5.79 2.20 -3.77
CA GLU A 119 -7.04 2.75 -4.31
C GLU A 119 -7.01 2.98 -5.83
N ASN A 120 -5.82 3.15 -6.41
CA ASN A 120 -5.66 3.36 -7.84
C ASN A 120 -5.24 2.10 -8.61
N ILE A 121 -5.05 0.95 -7.94
CA ILE A 121 -4.73 -0.34 -8.57
C ILE A 121 -5.87 -1.34 -8.37
N TYR A 122 -6.41 -1.40 -7.15
CA TYR A 122 -7.42 -2.36 -6.74
C TYR A 122 -8.74 -1.63 -6.52
N LYS A 123 -9.83 -2.17 -7.05
CA LYS A 123 -11.15 -1.58 -6.95
C LYS A 123 -11.60 -1.35 -5.50
N GLU A 124 -11.26 -2.29 -4.62
CA GLU A 124 -11.57 -2.23 -3.18
C GLU A 124 -10.47 -1.54 -2.37
N GLY A 125 -9.45 -0.97 -3.03
CA GLY A 125 -8.33 -0.28 -2.39
C GLY A 125 -7.65 -1.14 -1.32
N MET A 126 -7.53 -0.59 -0.11
CA MET A 126 -6.93 -1.29 1.04
C MET A 126 -7.76 -2.47 1.55
N ALA A 127 -9.05 -2.55 1.21
CA ALA A 127 -9.93 -3.67 1.59
C ALA A 127 -9.87 -4.84 0.61
N SER A 128 -9.10 -4.71 -0.48
CA SER A 128 -8.86 -5.79 -1.44
C SER A 128 -8.17 -6.98 -0.78
N SER A 129 -8.63 -8.18 -1.12
CA SER A 129 -8.00 -9.45 -0.75
C SER A 129 -6.60 -9.63 -1.33
N PHE A 130 -6.18 -8.78 -2.28
CA PHE A 130 -4.83 -8.79 -2.86
C PHE A 130 -3.89 -7.77 -2.22
N VAL A 131 -4.36 -6.98 -1.25
CA VAL A 131 -3.57 -6.01 -0.50
C VAL A 131 -3.36 -6.52 0.92
N HIS A 132 -2.11 -6.68 1.31
CA HIS A 132 -1.74 -7.28 2.59
C HIS A 132 -0.85 -6.32 3.37
N GLN A 133 -1.32 -5.86 4.54
CA GLN A 133 -0.55 -4.97 5.40
C GLN A 133 -0.06 -5.70 6.67
N PHE A 134 1.23 -5.61 6.92
CA PHE A 134 1.90 -6.12 8.11
C PHE A 134 2.52 -4.98 8.89
N VAL A 135 1.99 -4.70 10.08
CA VAL A 135 2.61 -3.80 11.06
C VAL A 135 3.54 -4.61 11.95
N SER A 136 4.84 -4.31 11.92
CA SER A 136 5.88 -5.11 12.59
C SER A 136 5.62 -5.31 14.09
N THR A 137 5.29 -4.24 14.80
CA THR A 137 5.05 -4.28 16.26
C THR A 137 3.74 -4.93 16.66
N ALA A 138 2.76 -5.03 15.74
CA ALA A 138 1.47 -5.62 16.02
C ALA A 138 1.42 -7.12 15.66
N HIS A 139 1.99 -7.48 14.51
CA HIS A 139 1.94 -8.85 13.99
C HIS A 139 3.14 -9.69 14.42
N PHE A 140 4.29 -9.07 14.70
CA PHE A 140 5.52 -9.77 15.09
C PHE A 140 6.09 -9.27 16.43
N PRO A 141 5.29 -9.18 17.51
CA PRO A 141 5.70 -8.55 18.77
C PRO A 141 6.69 -9.37 19.59
N HIS A 142 6.70 -10.71 19.45
CA HIS A 142 7.42 -11.60 20.37
C HIS A 142 8.59 -12.32 19.70
N LEU A 143 9.81 -12.03 20.17
CA LEU A 143 11.04 -12.61 19.61
C LEU A 143 11.15 -14.13 19.79
N ASN A 144 10.50 -14.71 20.80
CA ASN A 144 10.50 -16.15 21.02
C ASN A 144 9.64 -16.94 20.00
N GLN A 145 8.77 -16.26 19.25
CA GLN A 145 7.92 -16.84 18.19
C GLN A 145 8.46 -16.56 16.79
N ILE A 146 9.71 -16.11 16.67
CA ILE A 146 10.27 -15.63 15.41
C ILE A 146 10.25 -16.69 14.29
N GLU A 147 10.50 -17.96 14.62
CA GLU A 147 10.48 -19.04 13.63
C GLU A 147 9.06 -19.34 13.13
N ASP A 148 8.05 -19.26 14.01
CA ASP A 148 6.65 -19.39 13.61
C ASP A 148 6.23 -18.23 12.71
N TYR A 149 6.61 -17.01 13.05
CA TYR A 149 6.33 -15.81 12.24
C TYR A 149 6.98 -15.90 10.86
N LYS A 150 8.22 -16.38 10.76
CA LYS A 150 8.89 -16.61 9.47
C LYS A 150 8.10 -17.59 8.61
N SER A 151 7.75 -18.74 9.18
CA SER A 151 6.99 -19.79 8.48
C SER A 151 5.62 -19.28 7.99
N GLN A 152 4.87 -18.62 8.86
CA GLN A 152 3.57 -18.03 8.52
C GLN A 152 3.69 -16.97 7.42
N LEU A 153 4.69 -16.09 7.51
CA LEU A 153 4.90 -15.04 6.53
C LEU A 153 5.27 -15.61 5.14
N GLN A 154 6.13 -16.61 5.08
CA GLN A 154 6.48 -17.30 3.82
C GLN A 154 5.26 -17.97 3.19
N GLN A 155 4.50 -18.71 4.00
CA GLN A 155 3.31 -19.39 3.53
C GLN A 155 2.25 -18.37 3.04
N TRP A 156 2.08 -17.26 3.76
CA TRP A 156 1.16 -16.20 3.38
C TRP A 156 1.53 -15.54 2.06
N ILE A 157 2.79 -15.12 1.90
CA ILE A 157 3.27 -14.49 0.67
C ILE A 157 3.14 -15.47 -0.50
N LYS A 158 3.65 -16.70 -0.35
CA LYS A 158 3.58 -17.74 -1.39
C LYS A 158 2.13 -18.03 -1.79
N GLY A 159 1.24 -18.24 -0.81
CA GLY A 159 -0.16 -18.55 -1.07
C GLY A 159 -0.89 -17.43 -1.81
N ASN A 160 -0.73 -16.19 -1.38
CA ASN A 160 -1.40 -15.05 -2.00
C ASN A 160 -0.86 -14.73 -3.40
N VAL A 161 0.45 -14.82 -3.62
CA VAL A 161 1.02 -14.63 -4.96
C VAL A 161 0.63 -15.77 -5.91
N THR A 162 0.50 -17.00 -5.39
CA THR A 162 -0.04 -18.13 -6.18
C THR A 162 -1.48 -17.87 -6.62
N ASN A 163 -2.30 -17.28 -5.75
CA ASN A 163 -3.69 -16.92 -6.06
C ASN A 163 -3.77 -15.70 -7.00
N CYS A 164 -2.90 -14.71 -6.81
CA CYS A 164 -2.82 -13.52 -7.64
C CYS A 164 -1.38 -12.99 -7.75
N PRO A 165 -0.74 -13.09 -8.93
CA PRO A 165 0.62 -12.59 -9.12
C PRO A 165 0.78 -11.08 -8.88
N ARG A 166 -0.33 -10.33 -8.96
CA ARG A 166 -0.40 -8.88 -8.75
C ARG A 166 -0.77 -8.51 -7.30
N SER A 167 -0.45 -9.34 -6.31
CA SER A 167 -0.61 -8.99 -4.90
C SER A 167 0.35 -7.87 -4.48
N MET A 168 -0.10 -7.04 -3.55
CA MET A 168 0.68 -5.97 -2.93
C MET A 168 0.88 -6.23 -1.44
N PHE A 169 2.12 -6.14 -0.99
CA PHE A 169 2.52 -6.37 0.40
C PHE A 169 3.10 -5.08 0.99
N ILE A 170 2.50 -4.59 2.06
CA ILE A 170 2.91 -3.38 2.78
C ILE A 170 3.47 -3.80 4.13
N PHE A 171 4.74 -3.51 4.38
CA PHE A 171 5.38 -3.73 5.67
C PHE A 171 5.60 -2.39 6.37
N ASP A 172 4.87 -2.18 7.45
CA ASP A 172 4.92 -0.97 8.27
C ASP A 172 5.84 -1.17 9.48
N GLU A 173 6.45 -0.06 9.91
CA GLU A 173 7.46 0.01 10.96
C GLU A 173 8.64 -0.93 10.70
N MET A 174 9.13 -0.98 9.46
CA MET A 174 10.25 -1.84 9.05
C MET A 174 11.53 -1.59 9.86
N ASP A 175 11.73 -0.37 10.38
CA ASP A 175 12.82 -0.03 11.33
C ASP A 175 12.79 -0.83 12.64
N LYS A 176 11.64 -1.43 12.97
CA LYS A 176 11.42 -2.26 14.16
C LYS A 176 11.28 -3.74 13.83
N MET A 177 11.32 -4.12 12.56
CA MET A 177 11.16 -5.51 12.13
C MET A 177 12.42 -6.30 12.46
N HIS A 178 12.24 -7.51 12.99
CA HIS A 178 13.38 -8.37 13.33
C HIS A 178 14.14 -8.79 12.05
N PRO A 179 15.49 -8.70 12.02
CA PRO A 179 16.28 -9.01 10.82
C PRO A 179 15.99 -10.38 10.20
N GLY A 180 15.76 -11.40 11.04
CA GLY A 180 15.42 -12.74 10.55
C GLY A 180 14.11 -12.83 9.74
N LEU A 181 13.13 -11.94 9.99
CA LEU A 181 11.92 -11.87 9.14
C LEU A 181 12.21 -11.17 7.82
N ILE A 182 13.13 -10.23 7.82
CA ILE A 182 13.55 -9.52 6.61
C ILE A 182 14.35 -10.49 5.72
N ASP A 183 15.29 -11.24 6.29
CA ASP A 183 16.03 -12.31 5.61
C ASP A 183 15.10 -13.31 4.92
N CYS A 184 14.01 -13.63 5.60
CA CYS A 184 12.99 -14.57 5.17
C CYS A 184 12.20 -14.10 3.93
N ILE A 185 12.00 -12.78 3.77
CA ILE A 185 11.30 -12.22 2.60
C ILE A 185 12.23 -11.91 1.41
N LYS A 186 13.55 -11.80 1.63
CA LYS A 186 14.53 -11.44 0.58
C LYS A 186 14.39 -12.22 -0.72
N PRO A 187 14.22 -13.56 -0.70
CA PRO A 187 14.15 -14.32 -1.96
C PRO A 187 13.02 -13.80 -2.86
N TYR A 188 11.90 -13.38 -2.30
CA TYR A 188 10.75 -12.90 -3.05
C TYR A 188 10.96 -11.55 -3.73
N LEU A 189 11.99 -10.79 -3.32
CA LEU A 189 12.33 -9.46 -3.84
C LEU A 189 13.36 -9.49 -4.98
N ASP A 190 13.99 -10.65 -5.18
CA ASP A 190 15.13 -10.84 -6.07
C ASP A 190 14.68 -11.08 -7.53
N PHE A 191 15.64 -11.21 -8.45
CA PHE A 191 15.42 -11.34 -9.90
C PHE A 191 15.02 -12.75 -10.38
N TYR A 192 14.66 -13.65 -9.45
CA TYR A 192 14.28 -15.02 -9.78
C TYR A 192 13.07 -15.07 -10.72
N GLU A 193 13.12 -15.97 -11.71
CA GLU A 193 11.97 -16.19 -12.60
C GLU A 193 10.80 -16.83 -11.86
N ASN A 194 11.13 -17.85 -11.07
CA ASN A 194 10.24 -18.57 -10.19
C ASN A 194 11.02 -19.00 -8.94
N LEU A 195 10.32 -19.03 -7.82
CA LEU A 195 10.77 -19.65 -6.57
C LEU A 195 9.69 -20.64 -6.14
N ASP A 196 10.08 -21.90 -5.96
CA ASP A 196 9.16 -23.02 -5.69
C ASP A 196 7.95 -23.09 -6.65
N GLY A 197 8.17 -22.79 -7.93
CA GLY A 197 7.13 -22.81 -8.97
C GLY A 197 6.22 -21.57 -9.00
N VAL A 198 6.49 -20.54 -8.21
CA VAL A 198 5.70 -19.30 -8.15
C VAL A 198 6.54 -18.12 -8.62
N SER A 199 5.98 -17.27 -9.50
CA SER A 199 6.63 -16.04 -9.95
C SER A 199 6.16 -14.83 -9.14
N TYR A 200 7.11 -14.11 -8.56
CA TYR A 200 6.86 -12.90 -7.75
C TYR A 200 7.02 -11.61 -8.56
N ARG A 201 7.38 -11.71 -9.85
CA ARG A 201 7.78 -10.58 -10.69
C ARG A 201 6.71 -9.51 -10.87
N GLN A 202 5.44 -9.85 -10.70
CA GLN A 202 4.31 -8.92 -10.85
C GLN A 202 3.80 -8.36 -9.52
N ALA A 203 4.38 -8.78 -8.40
CA ALA A 203 4.00 -8.31 -7.07
C ALA A 203 4.62 -6.94 -6.76
N ILE A 204 4.00 -6.23 -5.81
CA ILE A 204 4.47 -4.95 -5.30
C ILE A 204 4.78 -5.10 -3.82
N PHE A 205 5.97 -4.68 -3.40
CA PHE A 205 6.39 -4.63 -2.01
C PHE A 205 6.63 -3.16 -1.62
N ILE A 206 6.01 -2.73 -0.53
CA ILE A 206 6.14 -1.38 0.01
C ILE A 206 6.64 -1.47 1.44
N PHE A 207 7.80 -0.91 1.72
CA PHE A 207 8.40 -0.84 3.05
C PHE A 207 8.24 0.56 3.61
N LEU A 208 7.68 0.68 4.81
CA LEU A 208 7.47 1.96 5.48
C LEU A 208 8.37 2.00 6.71
N SER A 209 9.20 3.04 6.81
CA SER A 209 10.17 3.16 7.89
C SER A 209 10.34 4.60 8.35
N ASN A 210 10.62 4.78 9.64
CA ASN A 210 11.07 6.06 10.19
C ASN A 210 12.60 6.22 10.17
N ALA A 211 13.35 5.17 9.77
CA ALA A 211 14.78 5.25 9.60
C ALA A 211 15.14 6.35 8.59
N GLY A 212 16.13 7.17 8.93
CA GLY A 212 16.56 8.31 8.12
C GLY A 212 15.72 9.57 8.24
N GLY A 213 14.63 9.53 9.03
CA GLY A 213 13.80 10.72 9.28
C GLY A 213 14.59 11.92 9.80
N GLU A 214 15.53 11.71 10.74
CA GLU A 214 16.35 12.79 11.31
C GLU A 214 17.30 13.42 10.27
N HIS A 215 17.92 12.62 9.41
CA HIS A 215 18.83 13.13 8.39
C HIS A 215 18.08 13.86 7.27
N ILE A 216 16.95 13.32 6.82
CA ILE A 216 16.07 13.99 5.84
C ILE A 216 15.59 15.34 6.40
N MET A 217 15.24 15.34 7.68
CA MET A 217 14.84 16.55 8.39
C MET A 217 15.98 17.58 8.47
N GLN A 218 17.22 17.14 8.70
CA GLN A 218 18.37 18.04 8.70
C GLN A 218 18.59 18.69 7.32
N VAL A 219 18.51 17.91 6.23
CA VAL A 219 18.59 18.47 4.86
C VAL A 219 17.51 19.51 4.62
N ALA A 220 16.25 19.22 5.01
CA ALA A 220 15.15 20.18 4.88
C ALA A 220 15.39 21.46 5.70
N LEU A 221 15.96 21.34 6.89
CA LEU A 221 16.32 22.48 7.73
C LEU A 221 17.45 23.32 7.11
N ASP A 222 18.45 22.68 6.50
CA ASP A 222 19.58 23.37 5.86
C ASP A 222 19.12 24.15 4.62
N PHE A 223 18.21 23.58 3.82
CA PHE A 223 17.56 24.30 2.72
C PHE A 223 16.80 25.54 3.21
N TRP A 224 16.01 25.38 4.28
CA TRP A 224 15.26 26.49 4.86
C TRP A 224 16.19 27.59 5.39
N LYS A 225 17.27 27.23 6.11
CA LYS A 225 18.28 28.18 6.61
C LYS A 225 19.02 28.91 5.50
N ALA A 226 19.21 28.26 4.35
CA ALA A 226 19.78 28.86 3.16
C ALA A 226 18.79 29.77 2.39
N GLY A 227 17.55 29.91 2.87
CA GLY A 227 16.51 30.72 2.21
C GLY A 227 16.05 30.13 0.88
N ARG A 228 16.24 28.82 0.67
CA ARG A 228 15.85 28.13 -0.56
C ARG A 228 14.43 27.61 -0.46
N ASP A 229 13.73 27.59 -1.59
CA ASP A 229 12.39 27.04 -1.62
C ASP A 229 12.43 25.53 -1.40
N ARG A 230 11.46 25.03 -0.65
CA ARG A 230 11.32 23.59 -0.37
C ARG A 230 11.22 22.78 -1.66
N GLU A 231 10.47 23.31 -2.62
CA GLU A 231 10.18 22.70 -3.91
C GLU A 231 11.43 22.58 -4.81
N GLU A 232 12.52 23.28 -4.49
CA GLU A 232 13.82 23.08 -5.14
C GLU A 232 14.51 21.78 -4.73
N MET A 233 14.18 21.19 -3.56
CA MET A 233 14.79 19.94 -3.11
C MET A 233 14.51 18.83 -4.13
N LYS A 234 15.57 18.12 -4.54
CA LYS A 234 15.52 16.98 -5.44
C LYS A 234 15.90 15.71 -4.69
N LEU A 235 15.65 14.56 -5.34
CA LEU A 235 16.04 13.26 -4.79
C LEU A 235 17.54 13.19 -4.50
N LEU A 236 18.38 13.73 -5.38
CA LEU A 236 19.85 13.77 -5.23
C LEU A 236 20.31 14.47 -3.94
N ASP A 237 19.57 15.48 -3.47
CA ASP A 237 19.90 16.18 -2.22
C ASP A 237 19.63 15.32 -0.98
N LEU A 238 18.71 14.34 -1.12
CA LEU A 238 18.22 13.48 -0.04
C LEU A 238 18.88 12.09 -0.03
N GLU A 239 19.48 11.68 -1.15
CA GLU A 239 20.21 10.42 -1.29
C GLU A 239 21.30 10.22 -0.22
N PRO A 240 22.14 11.22 0.14
CA PRO A 240 23.11 11.07 1.22
C PRO A 240 22.47 10.85 2.59
N ALA A 241 21.33 11.50 2.86
CA ALA A 241 20.60 11.32 4.12
C ALA A 241 19.95 9.92 4.21
N LEU A 242 19.43 9.43 3.08
CA LEU A 242 18.94 8.07 2.95
C LEU A 242 20.08 7.07 3.12
N SER A 243 21.22 7.26 2.46
CA SER A 243 22.35 6.34 2.55
C SER A 243 22.92 6.25 3.98
N LEU A 244 23.24 7.37 4.63
CA LEU A 244 23.83 7.36 5.98
C LEU A 244 22.96 6.64 7.01
N SER A 245 21.65 6.82 6.93
CA SER A 245 20.70 6.24 7.87
C SER A 245 20.37 4.77 7.61
N VAL A 246 20.41 4.38 6.34
CA VAL A 246 20.11 3.05 5.85
C VAL A 246 21.35 2.14 5.93
N PHE A 247 22.57 2.68 5.81
CA PHE A 247 23.82 1.91 5.83
C PHE A 247 24.55 1.86 7.19
N ASN A 248 24.47 2.89 8.06
CA ASN A 248 25.38 2.99 9.22
C ASN A 248 24.78 2.63 10.60
N ASN A 249 23.48 2.36 10.73
CA ASN A 249 22.91 2.01 12.03
C ASN A 249 23.13 0.52 12.36
N LYS A 250 24.01 0.19 13.31
CA LYS A 250 24.27 -1.20 13.71
C LYS A 250 23.07 -1.92 14.36
N GLN A 251 22.02 -1.19 14.79
CA GLN A 251 20.79 -1.77 15.36
C GLN A 251 19.59 -1.77 14.41
N SER A 252 19.54 -0.86 13.43
CA SER A 252 18.41 -0.68 12.49
C SER A 252 18.80 -0.71 11.00
N GLY A 253 20.09 -0.85 10.69
CA GLY A 253 20.68 -0.76 9.35
C GLY A 253 21.33 -2.05 8.85
N LEU A 254 21.52 -3.07 9.71
CA LEU A 254 22.06 -4.38 9.30
C LEU A 254 21.17 -5.09 8.26
N TRP A 255 19.85 -4.98 8.41
CA TRP A 255 18.92 -5.58 7.47
C TRP A 255 18.85 -4.80 6.16
N HIS A 256 19.02 -3.48 6.22
CA HIS A 256 19.09 -2.62 5.06
C HIS A 256 20.33 -2.88 4.20
N THR A 257 21.50 -3.10 4.80
CA THR A 257 22.74 -3.43 4.07
C THR A 257 22.50 -4.63 3.17
N SER A 258 21.96 -5.71 3.73
CA SER A 258 21.72 -6.94 2.97
C SER A 258 20.59 -6.89 1.93
N LEU A 259 19.64 -5.94 2.04
CA LEU A 259 18.65 -5.65 0.99
C LEU A 259 19.24 -4.80 -0.14
N ILE A 260 20.21 -3.94 0.17
CA ILE A 260 20.77 -2.96 -0.77
C ILE A 260 22.02 -3.46 -1.46
N ASP A 261 22.85 -4.24 -0.77
CA ASP A 261 24.02 -4.92 -1.32
C ASP A 261 23.64 -5.84 -2.50
N LYS A 262 22.36 -6.25 -2.56
CA LYS A 262 21.77 -7.02 -3.65
C LYS A 262 20.84 -6.23 -4.58
N ASN A 263 20.74 -4.90 -4.42
CA ASN A 263 19.80 -4.04 -5.16
C ASN A 263 18.34 -4.57 -5.14
N LEU A 264 17.89 -5.08 -4.00
CA LEU A 264 16.53 -5.62 -3.85
C LEU A 264 15.50 -4.49 -3.77
N VAL A 265 15.85 -3.34 -3.21
CA VAL A 265 15.01 -2.13 -3.25
C VAL A 265 15.22 -1.40 -4.58
N ASP A 266 14.14 -1.10 -5.31
CA ASP A 266 14.22 -0.36 -6.58
C ASP A 266 14.30 1.15 -6.34
N PHE A 267 13.50 1.66 -5.41
CA PHE A 267 13.41 3.10 -5.14
C PHE A 267 13.34 3.39 -3.64
N PHE A 268 14.24 4.26 -3.19
CA PHE A 268 14.15 4.92 -1.89
C PHE A 268 13.35 6.21 -2.04
N VAL A 269 12.26 6.33 -1.28
CA VAL A 269 11.29 7.41 -1.38
C VAL A 269 11.33 8.25 -0.10
N PRO A 270 11.97 9.43 -0.10
CA PRO A 270 12.07 10.27 1.09
C PRO A 270 10.78 11.06 1.34
N PHE A 271 10.38 11.16 2.60
CA PHE A 271 9.27 11.96 3.11
C PHE A 271 9.82 13.07 3.99
N LEU A 272 9.59 14.29 3.53
CA LEU A 272 10.05 15.52 4.15
C LEU A 272 9.18 15.87 5.37
N PRO A 273 9.74 16.55 6.39
CA PRO A 273 8.95 17.05 7.51
C PRO A 273 7.92 18.09 7.03
N LEU A 274 6.76 18.13 7.67
CA LEU A 274 5.66 19.02 7.29
C LEU A 274 5.78 20.38 7.99
N GLU A 275 5.54 21.45 7.24
CA GLU A 275 5.57 22.84 7.70
C GLU A 275 4.17 23.26 8.17
N TYR A 276 4.10 24.40 8.84
CA TYR A 276 2.83 24.99 9.28
C TYR A 276 1.77 25.06 8.15
N ARG A 277 2.17 25.49 6.94
CA ARG A 277 1.25 25.54 5.79
C ARG A 277 0.68 24.17 5.41
N HIS A 278 1.46 23.10 5.52
CA HIS A 278 1.01 21.74 5.23
C HIS A 278 0.05 21.22 6.31
N VAL A 279 0.26 21.59 7.57
CA VAL A 279 -0.67 21.29 8.68
C VAL A 279 -2.03 21.92 8.44
N LEU A 280 -2.07 23.18 7.97
CA LEU A 280 -3.33 23.84 7.64
C LEU A 280 -4.09 23.09 6.54
N LEU A 281 -3.39 22.68 5.48
CA LEU A 281 -3.99 21.89 4.40
C LEU A 281 -4.54 20.55 4.90
N CYS A 282 -3.79 19.84 5.75
CA CYS A 282 -4.28 18.61 6.38
C CYS A 282 -5.52 18.86 7.24
N GLY A 283 -5.56 19.95 8.03
CA GLY A 283 -6.73 20.29 8.84
C GLY A 283 -7.98 20.57 8.01
N MET A 284 -7.83 21.34 6.93
CA MET A 284 -8.94 21.62 6.00
C MET A 284 -9.44 20.35 5.30
N ALA A 285 -8.52 19.46 4.90
CA ALA A 285 -8.86 18.17 4.31
C ALA A 285 -9.58 17.26 5.31
N GLU A 286 -9.12 17.23 6.57
CA GLU A 286 -9.73 16.44 7.65
C GLU A 286 -11.13 16.93 8.01
N MET A 287 -11.36 18.26 8.06
CA MET A 287 -12.71 18.82 8.22
C MET A 287 -13.64 18.35 7.09
N SER A 288 -13.16 18.41 5.84
CA SER A 288 -13.92 17.93 4.68
C SER A 288 -14.24 16.44 4.79
N ALA A 289 -13.29 15.62 5.22
CA ALA A 289 -13.47 14.18 5.41
C ALA A 289 -14.51 13.85 6.49
N LYS A 290 -14.65 14.72 7.50
CA LYS A 290 -15.69 14.63 8.54
C LYS A 290 -17.05 15.21 8.11
N GLY A 291 -17.18 15.70 6.87
CA GLY A 291 -18.41 16.34 6.37
C GLY A 291 -18.65 17.75 6.91
N LEU A 292 -17.65 18.36 7.55
CA LEU A 292 -17.68 19.74 8.02
C LEU A 292 -17.30 20.69 6.89
N LYS A 293 -17.83 21.92 6.91
CA LYS A 293 -17.37 22.98 6.02
C LYS A 293 -15.96 23.41 6.45
N PRO A 294 -14.94 23.34 5.57
CA PRO A 294 -13.59 23.73 5.93
C PRO A 294 -13.52 25.19 6.39
N ASP A 295 -12.97 25.40 7.58
CA ASP A 295 -12.79 26.71 8.20
C ASP A 295 -11.31 26.94 8.52
N ARG A 296 -10.72 27.93 7.85
CA ARG A 296 -9.29 28.22 7.97
C ARG A 296 -8.95 28.76 9.35
N ASP A 297 -9.83 29.53 9.99
CA ASP A 297 -9.52 30.20 11.25
C ASP A 297 -9.52 29.18 12.40
N VAL A 298 -10.47 28.24 12.38
CA VAL A 298 -10.52 27.09 13.29
C VAL A 298 -9.26 26.24 13.16
N VAL A 299 -8.86 25.91 11.92
CA VAL A 299 -7.67 25.10 11.67
C VAL A 299 -6.39 25.85 12.08
N ASP A 300 -6.31 27.17 11.85
CA ASP A 300 -5.17 28.00 12.27
C ASP A 300 -5.01 28.00 13.79
N GLN A 301 -6.11 28.14 14.53
CA GLN A 301 -6.12 28.06 16.00
C GLN A 301 -5.59 26.71 16.49
N MET A 302 -6.10 25.61 15.95
CA MET A 302 -5.64 24.26 16.26
C MET A 302 -4.15 24.07 15.91
N ALA A 303 -3.72 24.57 14.75
CA ALA A 303 -2.35 24.43 14.28
C ALA A 303 -1.35 25.19 15.16
N ARG A 304 -1.72 26.34 15.76
CA ARG A 304 -0.84 27.11 16.67
C ARG A 304 -0.49 26.33 17.95
N GLU A 305 -1.37 25.45 18.39
CA GLU A 305 -1.21 24.62 19.58
C GLU A 305 -0.47 23.30 19.30
N LEU A 306 -0.02 23.05 18.07
CA LEU A 306 0.87 21.94 17.79
C LEU A 306 2.30 22.23 18.25
N VAL A 307 3.04 21.14 18.50
CA VAL A 307 4.46 21.19 18.79
C VAL A 307 5.23 21.23 17.48
N TYR A 308 6.14 22.20 17.38
CA TYR A 308 7.00 22.38 16.21
C TYR A 308 8.48 22.33 16.60
N PHE A 309 9.31 22.02 15.61
CA PHE A 309 10.75 21.99 15.73
C PHE A 309 11.43 22.71 14.54
N PRO A 310 12.67 23.22 14.72
CA PRO A 310 13.35 23.41 15.99
C PRO A 310 12.59 24.36 16.93
N LYS A 311 12.90 24.34 18.25
CA LYS A 311 12.11 25.07 19.26
C LYS A 311 12.08 26.59 19.04
N SER A 312 13.16 27.16 18.49
CA SER A 312 13.34 28.58 18.20
C SER A 312 12.48 29.04 17.03
N GLU A 313 12.61 28.37 15.88
CA GLU A 313 12.00 28.79 14.63
C GLU A 313 10.61 28.18 14.41
N ARG A 314 10.26 27.09 15.12
CA ARG A 314 8.95 26.40 15.07
C ARG A 314 8.48 26.09 13.62
N ILE A 315 9.37 25.57 12.79
CA ILE A 315 9.15 25.41 11.34
C ILE A 315 8.32 24.16 11.02
N PHE A 316 8.72 23.03 11.59
CA PHE A 316 8.21 21.71 11.21
C PHE A 316 7.37 21.09 12.31
N SER A 317 6.22 20.50 11.97
CA SER A 317 5.37 19.80 12.95
C SER A 317 6.05 18.53 13.46
N SER A 318 6.18 18.40 14.78
CA SER A 318 6.82 17.24 15.41
C SER A 318 6.09 15.92 15.14
N LYS A 319 4.78 15.96 14.85
CA LYS A 319 3.95 14.77 14.56
C LYS A 319 3.35 14.79 13.15
N GLY A 320 3.81 15.69 12.27
CA GLY A 320 3.20 15.92 10.97
C GLY A 320 1.69 16.17 11.10
N CYS A 321 0.89 15.42 10.33
CA CYS A 321 -0.58 15.49 10.36
C CYS A 321 -1.25 14.41 11.23
N LYS A 322 -0.48 13.57 11.94
CA LYS A 322 -0.99 12.37 12.63
C LYS A 322 -2.05 12.65 13.70
N THR A 323 -1.95 13.78 14.40
CA THR A 323 -2.82 14.12 15.54
C THR A 323 -3.90 15.15 15.20
N ILE A 324 -4.01 15.55 13.94
CA ILE A 324 -4.92 16.65 13.53
C ILE A 324 -6.38 16.24 13.73
N GLY A 325 -6.78 15.04 13.28
CA GLY A 325 -8.16 14.55 13.40
C GLY A 325 -8.70 14.62 14.82
N GLY A 326 -7.99 14.03 15.79
CA GLY A 326 -8.40 14.07 17.19
C GLY A 326 -8.24 15.43 17.86
N LYS A 327 -7.41 16.34 17.32
CA LYS A 327 -7.32 17.72 17.83
C LYS A 327 -8.45 18.60 17.32
N LEU A 328 -8.90 18.42 16.09
CA LEU A 328 -10.00 19.20 15.52
C LEU A 328 -11.30 19.01 16.28
N ASP A 329 -11.53 17.84 16.88
CA ASP A 329 -12.73 17.54 17.69
C ASP A 329 -12.89 18.48 18.91
N TYR A 330 -11.83 19.18 19.33
CA TYR A 330 -11.91 20.19 20.41
C TYR A 330 -12.33 21.58 19.93
N TYR A 331 -12.33 21.82 18.61
CA TYR A 331 -12.60 23.13 18.01
C TYR A 331 -13.84 23.17 17.12
N THR A 332 -14.43 22.01 16.79
CA THR A 332 -15.60 21.87 15.90
C THR A 332 -16.77 21.23 16.63
#